data_AF-A0A8T4YSW7-F1
#
_entry.id   AF-A0A8T4YSW7-F1
#
_cell.length_a   1.000
_cell.length_b   1.000
_cell.length_c   1.000
_cell.angle_alpha   90.00
_cell.angle_beta   90.00
_cell.angle_gamma   90.00
#
_symmetry.space_group_name_H-M   'P 1'
#
loop_
_entity.id
_entity.type
_entity.pdbx_description
1 polymer ?
#
loop_
_entity_poly.entity_id
_entity_poly.type
_entity_poly.pdbx_seq_one_letter_code
_entity_poly.pdbx_strand_id
1 'polypeptide(L)' 'MPKHKTTMQIDDKLWKKFLGQVIKKHGTTKKQSQELEVAISEYLERHKEDS' A
#
# COMPACT_ATOMS: atom_id res chain seq x y z
N MET A 1 15.68 6.93 -5.13
CA MET A 1 14.97 6.40 -6.31
C MET A 1 13.90 7.37 -6.75
N PRO A 2 13.66 7.55 -8.05
CA PRO A 2 12.57 8.37 -8.56
C PRO A 2 11.24 7.78 -8.09
N LYS A 3 10.37 8.62 -7.50
CA LYS A 3 9.04 8.21 -7.05
C LYS A 3 8.00 8.62 -8.09
N HIS A 4 7.15 7.70 -8.48
CA HIS A 4 6.02 8.01 -9.35
C HIS A 4 4.85 8.51 -8.50
N LYS A 5 4.31 9.69 -8.83
CA LYS A 5 3.12 10.23 -8.16
C LYS A 5 1.87 9.76 -8.91
N THR A 6 1.15 8.81 -8.32
CA THR A 6 -0.11 8.30 -8.87
C THR A 6 -1.30 8.91 -8.16
N THR A 7 -2.40 9.12 -8.89
CA THR A 7 -3.72 9.41 -8.31
C THR A 7 -4.66 8.28 -8.72
N MET A 8 -5.35 7.67 -7.76
CA MET A 8 -6.21 6.52 -7.99
C MET A 8 -7.46 6.62 -7.10
N GLN A 9 -8.59 6.10 -7.59
CA GLN A 9 -9.82 6.00 -6.81
C GLN A 9 -9.80 4.70 -6.02
N ILE A 10 -9.94 4.79 -4.70
CA ILE A 10 -9.99 3.65 -3.77
C ILE A 10 -11.25 3.82 -2.93
N ASP A 11 -11.93 2.72 -2.66
CA ASP A 11 -13.06 2.71 -1.73
C ASP A 11 -12.63 3.27 -0.36
N ASP A 12 -13.45 4.17 0.19
CA ASP A 12 -13.15 4.88 1.45
C ASP A 12 -13.00 3.92 2.64
N LYS A 13 -13.82 2.85 2.70
CA LYS A 13 -13.76 1.88 3.80
C LYS A 13 -12.47 1.07 3.71
N LEU A 14 -12.09 0.66 2.50
CA LEU A 14 -10.82 -0.03 2.26
C LEU A 14 -9.63 0.88 2.64
N TRP A 15 -9.65 2.13 2.21
CA TRP A 15 -8.59 3.09 2.50
C TRP A 15 -8.43 3.34 4.00
N LYS A 16 -9.54 3.52 4.74
CA LYS A 16 -9.52 3.65 6.21
C LYS A 16 -8.95 2.42 6.90
N LYS A 17 -9.31 1.22 6.45
CA LYS A 17 -8.75 -0.03 6.99
C LYS A 17 -7.24 -0.10 6.76
N PHE A 18 -6.79 0.24 5.55
CA PHE A 18 -5.37 0.29 5.21
C PHE A 18 -4.63 1.30 6.11
N LEU A 19 -5.11 2.54 6.21
CA LEU A 19 -4.51 3.55 7.09
C LEU A 19 -4.48 3.09 8.55
N GLY A 20 -5.51 2.40 9.03
CA GLY A 20 -5.54 1.80 10.35
C GLY A 20 -4.40 0.78 10.57
N GLN A 21 -4.11 -0.06 9.57
CA GLN A 21 -2.98 -0.99 9.61
C GLN A 21 -1.64 -0.25 9.61
N VAL A 22 -1.50 0.78 8.76
CA VAL A 22 -0.28 1.60 8.69
C VAL A 22 -0.01 2.29 10.03
N ILE A 23 -1.03 2.88 10.65
CA ILE A 23 -0.92 3.50 11.98
C ILE A 23 -0.58 2.45 13.04
N LYS A 24 -1.21 1.28 13.02
CA LYS A 24 -0.93 0.21 13.99
C LYS A 24 0.52 -0.27 13.90
N LYS A 25 1.10 -0.32 12.70
CA LYS A 25 2.46 -0.80 12.45
C LYS A 25 3.53 0.26 12.69
N HIS A 26 3.27 1.52 12.30
CA HIS A 26 4.28 2.59 12.28
C HIS A 26 3.98 3.77 13.21
N GLY A 27 2.81 3.79 13.88
CA GLY A 27 2.34 4.91 14.69
C GLY A 27 1.94 6.15 13.91
N THR A 28 1.98 6.12 12.56
CA THR A 28 1.72 7.29 11.72
C THR A 28 1.17 6.91 10.35
N THR A 29 0.37 7.80 9.73
CA THR A 29 -0.11 7.67 8.36
C THR A 29 0.93 8.07 7.30
N LYS A 30 2.02 8.76 7.71
CA LYS A 30 3.07 9.23 6.77
C LYS A 30 3.79 8.09 6.04
N LYS A 31 3.65 6.86 6.52
CA LYS A 31 4.23 5.65 5.94
C LYS A 31 3.29 4.94 4.95
N GLN A 32 2.13 5.51 4.63
CA GLN A 32 1.15 4.92 3.71
C GLN A 32 1.75 4.57 2.34
N SER A 33 2.58 5.45 1.76
CA SER A 33 3.17 5.19 0.44
C SER A 33 4.16 4.02 0.48
N GLN A 34 4.93 3.91 1.56
CA GLN A 34 5.88 2.82 1.75
C GLN A 34 5.15 1.47 1.90
N GLU A 35 4.09 1.43 2.70
CA GLU A 35 3.28 0.22 2.86
C GLU A 35 2.52 -0.15 1.58
N LEU A 36 2.11 0.84 0.78
CA LEU A 36 1.47 0.60 -0.51
C LEU A 36 2.48 0.03 -1.52
N GLU A 37 3.72 0.53 -1.55
CA GLU A 37 4.80 -0.02 -2.38
C GLU A 37 5.08 -1.49 -2.02
N VAL A 38 5.12 -1.81 -0.72
CA VAL A 38 5.28 -3.20 -0.25
C VAL A 38 4.09 -4.06 -0.68
N ALA A 39 2.86 -3.60 -0.49
CA ALA A 39 1.66 -4.34 -0.90
C ALA A 39 1.63 -4.62 -2.42
N ILE A 40 2.10 -3.67 -3.24
CA ILE A 40 2.22 -3.85 -4.69
C ILE A 40 3.30 -4.89 -5.01
N SER A 41 4.47 -4.83 -4.35
CA SER A 41 5.53 -5.83 -4.52
C SER A 41 5.04 -7.23 -4.18
N GLU A 42 4.42 -7.40 -3.01
CA GLU A 42 3.88 -8.69 -2.56
C GLU A 42 2.79 -9.22 -3.51
N TYR A 43 1.94 -8.33 -4.04
CA TYR A 43 0.95 -8.71 -5.05
C TYR A 43 1.65 -9.26 -6.30
N LEU A 44 2.66 -8.58 -6.82
CA LEU A 44 3.40 -9.02 -8.00
C LEU A 44 4.17 -10.32 -7.76
N GLU A 45 4.77 -10.50 -6.58
CA GLU A 45 5.48 -11.73 -6.22
C GLU A 45 4.52 -12.92 -6.15
N ARG A 46 3.38 -12.77 -5.48
CA ARG A 46 2.36 -13.84 -5.40
C ARG A 46 1.81 -14.24 -6.76
N HIS A 47 1.70 -13.29 -7.70
CA HIS A 47 1.16 -13.56 -9.04
C HIS A 47 2.24 -13.97 -10.05
N LYS A 48 3.52 -13.89 -9.69
CA LYS A 48 4.62 -14.48 -10.48
C LYS A 48 4.75 -15.98 -10.28
N GLU A 49 4.32 -16.50 -9.13
CA GLU A 49 4.30 -17.96 -8.87
C GLU A 49 3.14 -18.68 -9.60
N ASP A 50 2.18 -17.92 -10.14
CA ASP A 50 1.02 -18.42 -10.90
C ASP A 50 1.20 -18.34 -12.44
N SER A 51 2.39 -18.00 -12.95
CA SER A 51 2.69 -17.87 -14.40
C SER A 51 3.91 -18.67 -14.84
#